data_AF-A0A969VVN5-F1
#
_entry.id   AF-A0A969VVN5-F1
#
_cell.length_a   1.000
_cell.length_b   1.000
_cell.length_c   1.000
_cell.angle_alpha   90.00
_cell.angle_beta   90.00
_cell.angle_gamma   90.00
#
_symmetry.space_group_name_H-M   'P 1'
#
loop_
_entity.id
_entity.type
_entity.pdbx_description
1 polymer ?
#
loop_
_entity_poly.entity_id
_entity_poly.type
_entity_poly.pdbx_seq_one_letter_code
_entity_poly.pdbx_strand_id
1 'polypeptide(L)'
;MSKINSFKSKKTIKVNGKDYIIYSLIEAEKNGLKDISKLPKSLKVLLENLLRYEDNITVDKTQINAIQSWLKTKTSDIEIAYRPARVLMQDYTGIPAVADLAAMRDAVKAKNKDPKKINP
;
A
#
# COMPACT_ATOMS: atom_id res chain seq x y z
N MET A 1 -0.11 -11.56 0.24
CA MET A 1 -1.16 -10.70 0.82
C MET A 1 -0.98 -10.70 2.32
N SER A 2 -1.09 -9.54 2.98
CA SER A 2 -0.98 -9.49 4.42
C SER A 2 -2.05 -10.37 5.09
N LYS A 3 -1.64 -11.03 6.18
CA LYS A 3 -2.57 -11.77 7.06
C LYS A 3 -3.36 -10.82 7.98
N ILE A 4 -2.92 -9.57 8.12
CA ILE A 4 -3.48 -8.59 9.04
C ILE A 4 -4.58 -7.79 8.33
N ASN A 5 -5.67 -7.52 9.06
CA ASN A 5 -6.86 -6.83 8.57
C ASN A 5 -7.58 -6.19 9.77
N SER A 6 -6.90 -5.23 10.43
CA SER A 6 -7.35 -4.68 11.73
C SER A 6 -8.74 -4.07 11.68
N PHE A 7 -9.14 -3.54 10.53
CA PHE A 7 -10.43 -2.88 10.32
C PHE A 7 -11.41 -3.73 9.51
N LYS A 8 -11.17 -5.03 9.36
CA LYS A 8 -12.05 -5.98 8.64
C LYS A 8 -12.53 -5.45 7.28
N SER A 9 -11.65 -4.74 6.56
CA SER A 9 -11.99 -4.04 5.32
C SER A 9 -11.96 -4.95 4.10
N LYS A 10 -11.20 -6.05 4.16
CA LYS A 10 -11.12 -7.07 3.09
C LYS A 10 -12.50 -7.67 2.79
N LYS A 11 -12.96 -7.54 1.55
CA LYS A 11 -14.25 -8.02 1.06
C LYS A 11 -14.09 -8.68 -0.31
N THR A 12 -14.87 -9.73 -0.56
CA THR A 12 -14.97 -10.36 -1.88
C THR A 12 -16.16 -9.77 -2.63
N ILE A 13 -15.96 -9.39 -3.88
CA ILE A 13 -17.02 -8.99 -4.82
C ILE A 13 -17.04 -9.96 -6.00
N LYS A 14 -18.23 -10.28 -6.50
CA LYS A 14 -18.40 -11.09 -7.72
C LYS A 14 -18.70 -10.17 -8.89
N VAL A 15 -17.89 -10.25 -9.94
CA VAL A 15 -18.09 -9.50 -11.19
C VAL A 15 -17.96 -10.48 -12.34
N ASN A 16 -19.00 -10.62 -13.15
CA ASN A 16 -19.05 -11.54 -14.30
C ASN A 16 -18.60 -12.98 -13.95
N GLY A 17 -19.08 -13.51 -12.81
CA GLY A 17 -18.75 -14.86 -12.34
C GLY A 17 -17.33 -15.05 -11.81
N LYS A 18 -16.53 -13.97 -11.73
CA LYS A 18 -15.19 -13.99 -11.14
C LYS A 18 -15.20 -13.30 -9.77
N ASP A 19 -14.49 -13.90 -8.83
CA ASP A 19 -14.33 -13.36 -7.48
C ASP A 19 -13.11 -12.43 -7.43
N TYR A 20 -13.33 -11.21 -6.94
CA TYR A 20 -12.28 -10.21 -6.73
C TYR A 20 -12.22 -9.82 -5.26
N ILE A 21 -11.01 -9.59 -4.77
CA ILE A 21 -10.77 -9.09 -3.42
C ILE A 21 -10.58 -7.58 -3.49
N ILE A 22 -11.37 -6.86 -2.69
CA ILE A 22 -11.25 -5.41 -2.49
C ILE A 22 -11.04 -5.10 -1.00
N TYR A 23 -10.49 -3.93 -0.71
CA TYR A 23 -10.42 -3.39 0.64
C TYR A 23 -11.44 -2.26 0.75
N SER A 24 -12.61 -2.57 1.31
CA SER A 24 -13.76 -1.69 1.36
C SER A 24 -13.62 -0.66 2.47
N LEU A 25 -13.59 0.62 2.10
CA LEU A 25 -13.64 1.73 3.06
C LEU A 25 -14.95 1.75 3.85
N ILE A 26 -16.06 1.30 3.27
CA ILE A 26 -17.36 1.23 3.95
C ILE A 26 -17.30 0.21 5.10
N GLU A 27 -16.69 -0.95 4.87
CA GLU A 27 -16.52 -1.93 5.93
C GLU A 27 -15.50 -1.43 6.97
N ALA A 28 -14.43 -0.76 6.53
CA ALA A 28 -13.46 -0.17 7.45
C ALA A 28 -14.08 0.90 8.38
N GLU A 29 -15.00 1.71 7.85
CA GLU A 29 -15.73 2.74 8.61
C GLU A 29 -16.60 2.12 9.71
N LYS A 30 -17.34 1.06 9.37
CA LYS A 30 -18.16 0.29 10.34
C LYS A 30 -17.32 -0.36 11.44
N ASN A 31 -16.07 -0.71 11.15
CA ASN A 31 -15.18 -1.47 12.03
C ASN A 31 -14.17 -0.60 12.80
N GLY A 32 -14.38 0.72 12.88
CA GLY A 32 -13.65 1.60 13.80
C GLY A 32 -13.13 2.90 13.19
N LEU A 33 -13.00 2.97 11.86
CA LEU A 33 -12.58 4.18 11.17
C LEU A 33 -13.75 5.14 10.92
N LYS A 34 -14.38 5.60 12.00
CA LYS A 34 -15.51 6.55 11.93
C LYS A 34 -15.19 7.76 11.05
N ASP A 35 -16.21 8.21 10.30
CA ASP A 35 -16.21 9.43 9.49
C ASP A 35 -15.25 9.46 8.28
N ILE A 36 -14.59 8.35 7.94
CA ILE A 36 -13.71 8.32 6.76
C ILE A 36 -14.44 8.57 5.44
N SER A 37 -15.77 8.43 5.42
CA SER A 37 -16.62 8.89 4.31
C SER A 37 -16.46 10.38 4.00
N LYS A 38 -16.08 11.22 4.98
CA LYS A 38 -15.84 12.67 4.83
C LYS A 38 -14.44 13.02 4.30
N LEU A 39 -13.55 12.04 4.15
CA LEU A 39 -12.19 12.30 3.64
C LEU A 39 -12.22 12.79 2.18
N PRO A 40 -11.32 13.71 1.80
CA PRO A 40 -11.01 13.98 0.40
C PRO A 40 -10.68 12.70 -0.37
N LYS A 41 -11.01 12.67 -1.67
CA LYS A 41 -10.79 11.49 -2.52
C LYS A 41 -9.32 11.05 -2.54
N SER A 42 -8.38 12.00 -2.50
CA SER A 42 -6.94 11.72 -2.42
C SER A 42 -6.58 10.90 -1.18
N LEU A 43 -7.06 11.31 0.01
CA LEU A 43 -6.81 10.59 1.25
C LEU A 43 -7.52 9.23 1.30
N LYS A 44 -8.67 9.08 0.62
CA LYS A 44 -9.34 7.77 0.48
C LYS A 44 -8.48 6.76 -0.30
N VAL A 45 -7.74 7.21 -1.32
CA VAL A 45 -6.80 6.35 -2.06
C VAL A 45 -5.64 5.92 -1.16
N LEU A 46 -5.07 6.86 -0.39
CA LEU A 46 -4.00 6.54 0.56
C LEU A 46 -4.49 5.59 1.66
N LEU A 47 -5.69 5.81 2.18
CA LEU A 47 -6.29 4.94 3.20
C LEU A 47 -6.49 3.51 2.69
N GLU A 48 -7.01 3.34 1.47
CA GLU A 48 -7.16 2.01 0.88
C GLU A 48 -5.80 1.32 0.73
N ASN A 49 -4.77 2.07 0.32
CA ASN A 49 -3.42 1.55 0.20
C ASN A 49 -2.89 1.02 1.54
N LEU A 50 -3.04 1.80 2.62
CA LEU A 50 -2.63 1.39 3.96
C LEU A 50 -3.42 0.15 4.43
N LEU A 51 -4.74 0.13 4.23
CA LEU A 51 -5.58 -1.03 4.57
C LEU A 51 -5.19 -2.29 3.80
N ARG A 52 -4.78 -2.15 2.53
CA ARG A 52 -4.36 -3.26 1.66
C ARG A 52 -3.02 -3.87 2.08
N TYR A 53 -2.13 -3.03 2.58
CA TYR A 53 -0.73 -3.38 2.83
C TYR A 53 -0.34 -3.43 4.31
N GLU A 54 -1.29 -3.27 5.23
CA GLU A 54 -1.11 -3.43 6.69
C GLU A 54 -0.38 -4.73 7.01
N ASP A 55 0.86 -4.68 7.47
CA ASP A 55 1.69 -5.86 7.76
C ASP A 55 2.46 -5.77 9.08
N ASN A 56 2.27 -4.69 9.86
CA ASN A 56 3.01 -4.36 11.08
C ASN A 56 4.54 -4.28 10.91
N ILE A 57 5.03 -4.21 9.67
CA ILE A 57 6.46 -4.04 9.36
C ILE A 57 6.67 -2.71 8.64
N THR A 58 5.89 -2.47 7.60
CA THR A 58 5.94 -1.22 6.81
C THR A 58 4.70 -0.38 7.01
N VAL A 59 3.54 -1.03 7.13
CA VAL A 59 2.26 -0.36 7.39
C VAL A 59 1.72 -0.92 8.69
N ASP A 60 1.59 -0.04 9.68
CA ASP A 60 1.01 -0.34 10.98
C ASP A 60 -0.39 0.30 11.12
N LYS A 61 -1.06 -0.09 12.20
CA LYS A 61 -2.38 0.43 12.55
C LYS A 61 -2.37 1.94 12.89
N THR A 62 -1.24 2.47 13.36
CA THR A 62 -1.07 3.87 13.75
C THR A 62 -1.16 4.78 12.52
N GLN A 63 -0.50 4.42 11.43
CA GLN A 63 -0.57 5.12 10.14
C GLN A 63 -2.00 5.15 9.59
N ILE A 64 -2.75 4.05 9.72
CA ILE A 64 -4.16 4.00 9.29
C ILE A 64 -5.03 4.95 10.15
N ASN A 65 -4.84 4.93 11.47
CA ASN A 65 -5.55 5.82 12.40
C ASN A 65 -5.15 7.30 12.21
N ALA A 66 -3.94 7.58 11.73
CA ALA A 66 -3.48 8.94 11.43
C ALA A 66 -4.34 9.58 10.33
N ILE A 67 -4.68 8.80 9.28
CA ILE A 67 -5.57 9.28 8.20
C ILE A 67 -6.96 9.64 8.73
N GLN A 68 -7.51 8.85 9.65
CA GLN A 68 -8.77 9.20 10.30
C GLN A 68 -8.62 10.45 11.16
N SER A 69 -7.54 10.53 11.95
CA SER A 69 -7.29 11.65 12.87
C SER A 69 -7.11 12.98 12.15
N TRP A 70 -6.58 12.95 10.92
CA TRP A 70 -6.49 14.12 10.04
C TRP A 70 -7.84 14.83 9.86
N LEU A 71 -8.98 14.13 9.98
CA LEU A 71 -10.30 14.77 9.89
C LEU A 71 -10.51 15.86 10.94
N LYS A 72 -9.87 15.76 12.11
CA LYS A 72 -10.01 16.69 13.24
C LYS A 72 -9.30 18.01 12.99
N THR A 73 -8.03 17.96 12.59
CA THR A 73 -7.16 19.15 12.50
C THR A 73 -6.81 19.55 11.06
N LYS A 74 -7.14 18.71 10.08
CA LYS A 74 -6.73 18.83 8.66
C LYS A 74 -5.21 18.86 8.46
N THR A 75 -4.47 18.38 9.46
CA THR A 75 -3.02 18.28 9.47
C THR A 75 -2.62 16.93 10.06
N SER A 76 -1.41 16.48 9.78
CA SER A 76 -0.83 15.28 10.39
C SER A 76 0.69 15.39 10.36
N ASP A 77 1.31 15.10 11.50
CA ASP A 77 2.77 15.01 11.64
C ASP A 77 3.27 13.56 11.54
N ILE A 78 2.36 12.62 11.23
CA ILE A 78 2.67 11.19 11.14
C ILE A 78 3.01 10.85 9.69
N GLU A 79 4.21 10.33 9.47
CA GLU A 79 4.61 9.75 8.19
C GLU A 79 3.83 8.47 7.90
N ILE A 80 3.49 8.26 6.63
CA ILE A 80 2.76 7.07 6.17
C ILE A 80 3.53 6.39 5.05
N ALA A 81 3.49 5.06 5.02
CA ALA A 81 3.96 4.29 3.89
C ALA A 81 2.94 4.34 2.75
N TYR A 82 3.44 4.43 1.52
CA TYR A 82 2.61 4.36 0.31
C TYR A 82 3.25 3.42 -0.70
N ARG A 83 2.50 2.40 -1.12
CA ARG A 83 2.90 1.42 -2.12
C ARG A 83 2.11 1.66 -3.41
N PRO A 84 2.61 2.48 -4.36
CA PRO A 84 1.87 2.77 -5.59
C PRO A 84 1.60 1.50 -6.40
N ALA A 85 0.49 1.48 -7.14
CA ALA A 85 0.11 0.32 -7.93
C ALA A 85 1.02 0.08 -9.15
N ARG A 86 1.72 1.11 -9.63
CA ARG A 86 2.66 1.05 -10.75
C ARG A 86 3.63 2.23 -10.69
N VAL A 87 4.79 2.05 -11.31
CA VAL A 87 5.78 3.11 -11.54
C VAL A 87 5.84 3.39 -13.03
N LEU A 88 5.83 4.66 -13.41
CA LEU A 88 6.09 5.11 -14.77
C LEU A 88 7.44 5.82 -14.77
N MET A 89 8.33 5.44 -15.67
CA MET A 89 9.67 6.02 -15.79
C MET A 89 9.85 6.66 -17.16
N GLN A 90 10.50 7.82 -17.19
CA GLN A 90 10.94 8.47 -18.42
C GLN A 90 12.32 7.92 -18.80
N ASP A 91 12.64 7.86 -20.10
CA ASP A 91 13.85 7.21 -20.63
C ASP A 91 15.14 7.57 -19.88
N TYR A 92 15.40 8.85 -19.60
CA TYR A 92 16.62 9.29 -18.90
C TYR A 92 16.69 8.89 -17.43
N THR A 93 15.55 8.80 -16.74
CA THR A 93 15.49 8.34 -15.33
C THR A 93 15.37 6.82 -15.22
N GLY A 94 14.93 6.16 -16.30
CA GLY A 94 14.86 4.71 -16.47
C GLY A 94 16.22 4.03 -16.41
N ILE A 95 17.20 4.58 -17.15
CA ILE A 95 18.52 3.97 -17.33
C ILE A 95 19.25 3.74 -16.00
N PRO A 96 19.39 4.73 -15.08
CA PRO A 96 20.04 4.51 -13.80
C PRO A 96 19.35 3.44 -12.95
N ALA A 97 18.01 3.40 -12.92
CA ALA A 97 17.30 2.39 -12.11
C ALA A 97 17.48 0.97 -12.67
N VAL A 98 17.53 0.81 -13.99
CA VAL A 98 17.82 -0.49 -14.63
C VAL A 98 19.26 -0.91 -14.37
N ALA A 99 20.21 0.03 -14.40
CA ALA A 99 21.59 -0.24 -14.02
C ALA A 99 21.71 -0.67 -12.55
N ASP A 100 20.98 -0.04 -11.63
CA ASP A 100 20.94 -0.45 -10.21
C ASP A 100 20.35 -1.86 -10.05
N LEU A 101 19.27 -2.19 -10.78
CA LEU A 101 18.71 -3.55 -10.79
C LEU A 101 19.73 -4.58 -11.27
N ALA A 102 20.53 -4.25 -12.30
CA ALA A 102 21.61 -5.12 -12.78
C ALA A 102 22.72 -5.29 -11.73
N ALA A 103 23.20 -4.20 -11.14
CA ALA A 103 24.21 -4.23 -10.07
C ALA A 103 23.74 -5.04 -8.85
N MET A 104 22.47 -4.91 -8.45
CA MET A 104 21.89 -5.70 -7.37
C MET A 104 21.82 -7.19 -7.71
N ARG A 105 21.52 -7.55 -8.96
CA ARG A 105 21.54 -8.96 -9.42
C ARG A 105 22.95 -9.56 -9.31
N ASP A 106 23.97 -8.82 -9.74
CA ASP A 106 25.36 -9.26 -9.62
C ASP A 106 25.80 -9.43 -8.17
N ALA A 107 25.43 -8.48 -7.29
CA ALA A 107 25.73 -8.56 -5.86
C ALA A 107 25.04 -9.76 -5.17
N VAL A 108 23.80 -10.08 -5.56
CA VAL A 108 23.06 -11.26 -5.05
C VAL A 108 23.69 -12.55 -5.55
N LYS A 109 24.10 -12.60 -6.82
CA LYS A 109 24.82 -13.74 -7.41
C LYS A 109 26.15 -14.00 -6.69
N ALA A 110 26.93 -12.96 -6.42
CA ALA A 110 28.20 -13.05 -5.69
C ALA A 110 28.03 -13.62 -4.27
N LYS A 111 26.84 -13.46 -3.68
CA LYS A 111 26.46 -14.05 -2.38
C LYS A 111 25.82 -15.44 -2.50
N ASN A 112 25.95 -16.11 -3.65
CA ASN A 112 25.34 -17.42 -3.96
C ASN A 112 23.81 -17.45 -3.72
N LYS A 113 23.12 -16.33 -3.94
CA LYS A 113 21.66 -16.23 -3.88
C LYS A 113 21.09 -16.11 -5.29
N ASP A 114 19.82 -16.48 -5.46
CA ASP A 114 19.11 -16.39 -6.74
C ASP A 114 18.92 -14.93 -7.19
N PRO A 115 19.57 -14.49 -8.28
CA PRO A 115 19.45 -13.12 -8.80
C PRO A 115 18.05 -12.80 -9.32
N LYS A 116 17.25 -13.82 -9.69
CA LYS A 116 15.88 -13.62 -10.20
C LYS A 116 14.93 -13.04 -9.15
N LYS A 117 15.31 -13.09 -7.87
CA LYS A 117 14.58 -12.41 -6.78
C LYS A 117 14.64 -10.88 -6.89
N ILE A 118 15.63 -10.34 -7.60
CA ILE A 118 15.71 -8.90 -7.90
C ILE A 118 14.92 -8.66 -9.19
N ASN A 119 13.65 -8.32 -9.00
CA ASN A 119 12.74 -7.97 -10.08
C ASN A 119 11.77 -6.88 -9.61
N PRO A 120 11.45 -5.89 -10.47
CA PRO A 120 10.33 -4.98 -10.24
C PRO A 120 8.99 -5.73 -10.09
#